data_AF-A0A9Q1FRI4-F1
#
_entry.id   AF-A0A9Q1FRI4-F1
#
_cell.length_a   1.000
_cell.length_b   1.000
_cell.length_c   1.000
_cell.angle_alpha   90.00
_cell.angle_beta   90.00
_cell.angle_gamma   90.00
#
_symmetry.space_group_name_H-M   'P 1'
#
loop_
_entity.id
_entity.type
_entity.pdbx_description
1 polymer ?
#
loop_
_entity_poly.entity_id
_entity_poly.type
_entity_poly.pdbx_seq_one_letter_code
_entity_poly.pdbx_strand_id
1 'polypeptide(L)'
;MWSFQEGDAMKTILETFHQMSKIFCKNLGAASWDESHSESLCIHLHRVTADLEECMRPMKKKGFKNYLKVKKYFRKMENYLKDWRYERCAWEVVKSKIKTLLPDVRRLMMEL
;
A
#
# COMPACT_ATOMS: atom_id res chain seq x y z
N MET A 1 -5.44 -19.53 -16.97
CA MET A 1 -6.52 -18.65 -16.50
C MET A 1 -6.48 -18.68 -14.98
N TRP A 2 -6.17 -17.54 -14.33
CA TRP A 2 -5.95 -17.48 -12.88
C TRP A 2 -7.16 -17.93 -12.06
N SER A 3 -6.91 -18.66 -10.99
CA SER A 3 -7.93 -19.14 -10.05
C SER A 3 -8.61 -17.97 -9.31
N PHE A 4 -9.72 -18.26 -8.63
CA PHE A 4 -10.40 -17.24 -7.82
C PHE A 4 -9.52 -16.75 -6.65
N GLN A 5 -8.75 -17.66 -6.05
CA GLN A 5 -7.87 -17.36 -4.92
C GLN A 5 -6.69 -16.49 -5.34
N GLU A 6 -6.03 -16.83 -6.46
CA GLU A 6 -4.96 -16.01 -7.04
C GLU A 6 -5.46 -14.59 -7.40
N GLY A 7 -6.66 -14.49 -7.99
CA GLY A 7 -7.25 -13.20 -8.34
C GLY A 7 -7.58 -12.32 -7.13
N ASP A 8 -7.97 -12.91 -5.99
CA ASP A 8 -8.22 -12.17 -4.75
C ASP A 8 -6.91 -11.76 -4.05
N ALA A 9 -5.88 -12.61 -4.11
CA ALA A 9 -4.54 -12.31 -3.61
C ALA A 9 -3.89 -11.15 -4.41
N MET A 10 -3.94 -11.19 -5.74
CA MET A 10 -3.43 -10.09 -6.57
C MET A 10 -4.15 -8.76 -6.30
N LYS A 11 -5.47 -8.78 -6.09
CA LYS A 11 -6.23 -7.56 -5.72
C LYS A 11 -5.87 -7.07 -4.32
N THR A 12 -5.57 -7.98 -3.40
CA THR A 12 -5.08 -7.64 -2.07
C THR A 12 -3.73 -6.92 -2.17
N ILE A 13 -2.82 -7.41 -3.01
CA ILE A 13 -1.52 -6.78 -3.27
C ILE A 13 -1.71 -5.40 -3.91
N LEU A 14 -2.51 -5.30 -4.97
CA LEU A 14 -2.79 -4.03 -5.65
C LEU A 14 -3.37 -2.97 -4.70
N GLU A 15 -4.39 -3.32 -3.92
CA GLU A 15 -4.98 -2.40 -2.95
C GLU A 15 -3.99 -2.02 -1.86
N THR A 16 -3.10 -2.93 -1.45
CA THR A 16 -2.04 -2.63 -0.48
C THR A 16 -1.10 -1.55 -1.01
N PHE A 17 -0.61 -1.66 -2.25
CA PHE A 17 0.23 -0.64 -2.87
C PHE A 17 -0.51 0.69 -3.11
N HIS A 18 -1.80 0.63 -3.46
CA HIS A 18 -2.63 1.83 -3.58
C HIS A 18 -2.77 2.57 -2.24
N GLN A 19 -3.02 1.84 -1.15
CA GLN A 19 -3.11 2.44 0.18
C GLN A 19 -1.76 2.96 0.68
N MET A 20 -0.66 2.27 0.38
CA MET A 20 0.70 2.77 0.67
C MET A 20 0.96 4.08 -0.06
N SER A 21 0.72 4.14 -1.38
CA SER A 21 0.83 5.37 -2.16
C SER A 21 0.03 6.51 -1.53
N LYS A 22 -1.20 6.25 -1.10
CA LYS A 22 -2.03 7.25 -0.44
C LYS A 22 -1.43 7.78 0.87
N ILE A 23 -0.86 6.92 1.71
CA ILE A 23 -0.25 7.35 2.97
C ILE A 23 1.03 8.16 2.71
N PHE A 24 1.94 7.60 1.91
CA PHE A 24 3.29 8.13 1.74
C PHE A 24 3.34 9.35 0.80
N CYS A 25 2.47 9.42 -0.21
CA CYS A 25 2.56 10.43 -1.27
C CYS A 25 1.61 11.61 -1.09
N LYS A 26 0.49 11.43 -0.38
CA LYS A 26 -0.45 12.53 -0.13
C LYS A 26 0.10 13.59 0.85
N ASN A 27 1.04 13.20 1.71
CA ASN A 27 1.53 14.03 2.81
C ASN A 27 3.04 14.25 2.74
N LEU A 28 3.61 14.29 1.53
CA LEU A 28 5.06 14.44 1.31
C LEU A 28 5.67 15.61 2.10
N GLY A 29 4.98 16.76 2.15
CA GLY A 29 5.43 17.93 2.91
C GLY A 29 5.08 17.92 4.41
N ALA A 30 4.20 17.04 4.88
CA ALA A 30 3.87 16.93 6.31
C ALA A 30 4.75 15.89 7.03
N ALA A 31 5.48 15.09 6.28
CA ALA A 31 6.40 14.13 6.85
C ALA A 31 7.75 14.77 7.09
N SER A 32 8.24 14.72 8.33
CA SER A 32 9.50 15.35 8.75
C SER A 32 10.79 14.64 8.27
N TRP A 33 10.68 13.78 7.25
CA TRP A 33 11.79 13.00 6.69
C TRP A 33 12.36 13.65 5.43
N ASP A 34 13.51 13.17 4.95
CA ASP A 34 14.21 13.71 3.79
C ASP A 34 13.31 13.66 2.53
N GLU A 35 13.03 14.84 1.98
CA GLU A 35 12.14 15.06 0.85
C GLU A 35 12.53 14.20 -0.36
N SER A 36 13.84 14.08 -0.62
CA SER A 36 14.38 13.30 -1.75
C SER A 36 14.05 11.79 -1.66
N HIS A 37 14.20 11.21 -0.47
CA HIS A 37 13.89 9.80 -0.22
C HIS A 37 12.37 9.54 -0.33
N SER A 38 11.57 10.52 0.04
CA SER A 38 10.11 10.46 0.07
C SER A 38 9.53 10.53 -1.33
N GLU A 39 10.06 11.44 -2.14
CA GLU A 39 9.75 11.56 -3.56
C GLU A 39 10.13 10.27 -4.30
N SER A 40 11.36 9.78 -4.07
CA SER A 40 11.82 8.51 -4.65
C SER A 40 10.90 7.34 -4.28
N LEU A 41 10.53 7.20 -3.00
CA LEU A 41 9.58 6.18 -2.56
C LEU A 41 8.24 6.29 -3.30
N CYS A 42 7.73 7.51 -3.47
CA CYS A 42 6.48 7.75 -4.17
C CYS A 42 6.53 7.40 -5.65
N ILE A 43 7.62 7.75 -6.34
CA ILE A 43 7.86 7.34 -7.72
C ILE A 43 7.83 5.82 -7.84
N HIS A 44 8.53 5.12 -6.95
CA HIS A 44 8.54 3.65 -6.95
C HIS A 44 7.16 3.05 -6.68
N LEU A 45 6.43 3.56 -5.68
CA LEU A 45 5.08 3.09 -5.35
C LEU A 45 4.10 3.30 -6.50
N HIS A 46 4.14 4.47 -7.15
CA HIS A 46 3.30 4.76 -8.31
C HIS A 46 3.60 3.83 -9.49
N ARG A 47 4.89 3.59 -9.79
CA ARG A 47 5.30 2.66 -10.85
C ARG A 47 4.80 1.24 -10.58
N VAL A 48 5.11 0.69 -9.41
CA VAL A 48 4.68 -0.66 -9.04
C VAL A 48 3.15 -0.79 -9.06
N THR A 49 2.43 0.23 -8.60
CA THR A 49 0.96 0.22 -8.64
C THR A 49 0.45 0.19 -10.09
N ALA A 50 1.00 1.01 -10.98
CA ALA A 50 0.61 1.05 -12.38
C ALA A 50 0.88 -0.29 -13.11
N ASP A 51 2.06 -0.89 -12.87
CA ASP A 51 2.43 -2.18 -13.45
C ASP A 51 1.43 -3.27 -13.00
N LEU A 52 1.10 -3.31 -11.71
CA LEU A 52 0.11 -4.25 -11.16
C LEU A 52 -1.29 -4.02 -11.75
N GLU A 53 -1.72 -2.78 -11.94
CA GLU A 53 -3.01 -2.46 -12.57
C GLU A 53 -3.08 -2.97 -14.01
N GLU A 54 -1.99 -2.85 -14.76
CA GLU A 54 -1.88 -3.36 -16.13
C GLU A 54 -1.96 -4.89 -16.17
N CYS A 55 -1.17 -5.58 -15.34
CA CYS A 55 -1.25 -7.04 -15.19
C CYS A 55 -2.66 -7.52 -14.82
N MET A 56 -3.39 -6.71 -14.04
CA MET A 56 -4.72 -7.04 -13.52
C MET A 56 -5.90 -6.59 -14.40
N ARG A 57 -5.66 -5.92 -15.53
CA ARG A 57 -6.73 -5.48 -16.45
C ARG A 57 -7.74 -6.58 -16.79
N PRO A 58 -7.35 -7.84 -17.10
CA PRO A 58 -8.29 -8.91 -17.41
C PRO A 58 -9.17 -9.35 -16.22
N MET A 59 -8.79 -9.02 -14.98
CA MET A 59 -9.42 -9.52 -13.75
C MET A 59 -10.25 -8.47 -13.00
N LYS A 60 -10.35 -7.24 -13.53
CA LYS A 60 -11.13 -6.13 -12.91
C LYS A 60 -12.56 -6.51 -12.54
N LYS A 61 -13.21 -7.40 -13.30
CA LYS A 61 -14.61 -7.82 -13.07
C LYS A 61 -14.82 -8.91 -12.00
N LYS A 62 -13.77 -9.59 -11.53
CA LYS A 62 -13.91 -10.62 -10.47
C LYS A 62 -14.20 -9.96 -9.12
N GLY A 63 -14.75 -10.70 -8.15
CA GLY A 63 -14.92 -10.18 -6.77
C GLY A 63 -13.59 -9.82 -6.09
N PHE A 64 -13.65 -9.00 -5.04
CA PHE A 64 -12.54 -8.69 -4.14
C PHE A 64 -13.01 -8.78 -2.69
N LYS A 65 -12.80 -9.92 -2.05
CA LYS A 65 -13.33 -10.22 -0.70
C LYS A 65 -12.62 -9.42 0.38
N ASN A 66 -11.34 -9.14 0.20
CA ASN A 66 -10.50 -8.48 1.22
C ASN A 66 -10.46 -6.95 1.13
N TYR A 67 -11.14 -6.32 0.15
CA TYR A 67 -11.11 -4.87 -0.06
C TYR A 67 -11.31 -4.05 1.21
N LEU A 68 -12.41 -4.31 1.92
CA LEU A 68 -12.77 -3.56 3.13
C LEU A 68 -11.76 -3.80 4.26
N LYS A 69 -11.17 -5.00 4.35
CA LYS A 69 -10.18 -5.34 5.38
C LYS A 69 -8.89 -4.56 5.14
N VAL A 70 -8.37 -4.56 3.90
CA VAL A 70 -7.18 -3.80 3.52
C VAL A 70 -7.41 -2.31 3.74
N LYS A 71 -8.52 -1.75 3.24
CA LYS A 71 -8.87 -0.34 3.47
C LYS A 71 -8.97 0.02 4.95
N LYS A 72 -9.59 -0.84 5.78
CA LYS A 72 -9.72 -0.59 7.21
C LYS A 72 -8.36 -0.60 7.91
N TYR A 73 -7.47 -1.51 7.52
CA TYR A 73 -6.11 -1.59 8.07
C TYR A 73 -5.33 -0.29 7.84
N PHE A 74 -5.28 0.17 6.58
CA PHE A 74 -4.56 1.40 6.24
C PHE A 74 -5.25 2.68 6.74
N ARG A 75 -6.59 2.71 6.78
CA ARG A 75 -7.33 3.84 7.38
C ARG A 75 -6.96 4.06 8.83
N LYS A 76 -6.72 3.00 9.61
CA LYS A 76 -6.26 3.13 11.00
C LYS A 76 -4.91 3.82 11.09
N MET A 77 -3.99 3.55 10.16
CA MET A 77 -2.70 4.24 10.11
C MET A 77 -2.85 5.70 9.70
N GLU A 78 -3.68 5.99 8.70
CA GLU A 78 -3.95 7.38 8.27
C GLU A 78 -4.58 8.19 9.41
N ASN A 79 -5.53 7.61 10.14
CA ASN A 79 -6.12 8.26 11.31
C ASN A 79 -5.10 8.48 12.42
N TYR A 80 -4.27 7.47 12.73
CA TYR A 80 -3.19 7.60 13.69
C TYR A 80 -2.24 8.76 13.34
N LEU A 81 -1.85 8.91 12.08
CA LEU A 81 -1.03 10.05 11.66
C LEU A 81 -1.74 11.39 11.90
N LYS A 82 -3.04 11.48 11.61
CA LYS A 82 -3.84 12.70 11.83
C LYS A 82 -3.95 13.06 13.32
N ASP A 83 -4.25 12.07 14.16
CA ASP A 83 -4.39 12.25 15.61
C ASP A 83 -3.09 12.80 16.22
N TRP A 84 -1.95 12.38 15.66
CA TRP A 84 -0.61 12.83 16.05
C TRP A 84 -0.04 13.94 15.16
N ARG A 85 -0.90 14.66 14.43
CA ARG A 85 -0.54 15.82 13.59
C ARG A 85 0.66 15.59 12.67
N TYR A 86 0.82 14.35 12.20
CA TYR A 86 1.90 13.93 11.31
C TYR A 86 3.31 14.15 11.89
N GLU A 87 3.44 14.15 13.22
CA GLU A 87 4.75 14.27 13.87
C GLU A 87 5.71 13.12 13.51
N ARG A 88 7.01 13.40 13.63
CA ARG A 88 8.09 12.44 13.32
C ARG A 88 7.87 11.08 13.97
N CYS A 89 7.59 11.06 15.27
CA CYS A 89 7.40 9.83 16.04
C CYS A 89 6.22 9.00 15.51
N ALA A 90 5.15 9.65 15.06
CA ALA A 90 4.00 8.97 14.47
C ALA A 90 4.36 8.30 13.13
N TRP A 91 5.16 8.99 12.31
CA TRP A 91 5.69 8.42 11.07
C TRP A 91 6.62 7.23 11.30
N GLU A 92 7.46 7.24 12.34
CA GLU A 92 8.31 6.08 12.67
C GLU A 92 7.47 4.84 12.99
N VAL A 93 6.36 5.01 13.73
CA VAL A 93 5.43 3.91 14.03
C VAL A 93 4.79 3.36 12.75
N VAL A 94 4.31 4.23 11.86
CA VAL A 94 3.70 3.80 10.59
C VAL A 94 4.73 3.10 9.71
N LYS A 95 5.95 3.64 9.58
CA LYS A 95 7.05 3.00 8.83
C LYS A 95 7.37 1.62 9.36
N SER A 96 7.47 1.48 10.68
CA SER A 96 7.74 0.19 11.32
C SER A 96 6.68 -0.84 10.93
N LYS A 97 5.39 -0.48 11.00
CA LYS A 97 4.29 -1.36 10.58
C LYS A 97 4.37 -1.73 9.10
N ILE A 98 4.68 -0.78 8.23
CA ILE A 98 4.82 -1.03 6.79
C ILE A 98 6.02 -1.93 6.51
N LYS A 99 7.16 -1.72 7.18
CA LYS A 99 8.33 -2.60 7.08
C LYS A 99 8.00 -4.04 7.48
N THR A 100 7.14 -4.25 8.49
CA THR A 100 6.69 -5.60 8.86
C THR A 100 5.70 -6.21 7.87
N LEU A 101 4.94 -5.40 7.14
CA LEU A 101 3.97 -5.87 6.15
C LEU A 101 4.63 -6.29 4.82
N LEU A 102 5.69 -5.60 4.40
CA LEU A 102 6.34 -5.82 3.10
C LEU A 102 6.81 -7.26 2.84
N PRO A 103 7.40 -7.99 3.81
CA PRO A 103 7.77 -9.39 3.62
C PRO A 103 6.59 -10.30 3.28
N ASP A 104 5.43 -10.07 3.89
CA ASP A 104 4.22 -10.84 3.62
C ASP A 104 3.67 -10.54 2.23
N VAL A 105 3.65 -9.25 1.84
CA VAL A 105 3.26 -8.83 0.48
C VAL A 105 4.19 -9.45 -0.56
N ARG A 106 5.50 -9.44 -0.32
CA ARG A 106 6.50 -10.05 -1.20
C ARG A 106 6.29 -11.56 -1.31
N ARG A 107 5.99 -12.24 -0.20
CA ARG A 107 5.69 -13.67 -0.21
C ARG A 107 4.46 -13.96 -1.06
N LEU A 108 3.36 -13.23 -0.83
CA LEU A 108 2.14 -13.36 -1.62
C LEU A 108 2.40 -13.11 -3.11
N MET A 109 3.29 -12.17 -3.46
CA MET A 109 3.65 -11.92 -4.86
C MET A 109 4.47 -13.04 -5.50
N MET A 110 5.29 -13.78 -4.74
CA MET A 110 6.09 -14.90 -5.25
C MET A 110 5.31 -16.22 -5.35
N GLU A 111 4.20 -16.35 -4.62
CA GLU A 111 3.32 -17.53 -4.64
C GLU A 111 2.26 -17.46 -5.75
N LEU A 112 2.23 -16.37 -6.52
CA LEU A 112 1.33 -16.12 -7.66
C LEU A 112 2.11 -16.26 -8.97
#